data_AF-A0A9D8P6N1-F1
#
_entry.id   AF-A0A9D8P6N1-F1
#
_cell.length_a   1.000
_cell.length_b   1.000
_cell.length_c   1.000
_cell.angle_alpha   90.00
_cell.angle_beta   90.00
_cell.angle_gamma   90.00
#
_symmetry.space_group_name_H-M   'P 1'
#
loop_
_entity.id
_entity.type
_entity.pdbx_description
1 polymer ?
#
loop_
_entity_poly.entity_id
_entity_poly.type
_entity_poly.pdbx_seq_one_letter_code
_entity_poly.pdbx_strand_id
1 'polypeptide(L)'
;MTIWSTIKALVAGAVMSVTIAQVAHAADFANADRLFAQRENNKAAIAQARSEYLQLLNSASNTNDKIRAAEQLGRLALYEGEMLTPKSDGATRRAIFADCWCRSTSLFSRTCNEPGWVEKISPAAIGQRIPAYYYYRGMCIGYWGEASNVLEQAAFSGALRDAVNGGIEIANQSADNSAYEGGAVHRVAANVWSNPLARAVGLYDIKKALVQIDRALAAPANGSQDPGSLYFDNHRSKIIVMKQLNSDEPSEGWKAKAIDFANETLLDMNDRIEQDQIPASRVPEFKVIFDHMKIDYRALTGRDWQPE
;
A
#
# COMPACT_ATOMS: atom_id res chain seq x y z
N MET A 1 -3.64 66.38 -63.96
CA MET A 1 -2.90 66.35 -62.68
C MET A 1 -3.70 65.44 -61.77
N THR A 2 -3.37 64.15 -61.76
CA THR A 2 -4.24 63.07 -61.28
C THR A 2 -3.53 62.38 -60.12
N ILE A 3 -3.97 62.64 -58.89
CA ILE A 3 -3.41 62.03 -57.69
C ILE A 3 -4.29 60.83 -57.35
N TRP A 4 -3.77 59.62 -57.59
CA TRP A 4 -4.36 58.36 -57.17
C TRP A 4 -4.10 58.13 -55.67
N SER A 5 -5.16 57.92 -54.90
CA SER A 5 -5.12 57.53 -53.49
C SER A 5 -5.04 56.01 -53.37
N THR A 6 -3.95 55.51 -52.79
CA THR A 6 -3.78 54.07 -52.51
C THR A 6 -4.32 53.75 -51.12
N ILE A 7 -5.54 53.22 -51.05
CA ILE A 7 -6.12 52.64 -49.82
C ILE A 7 -5.50 51.25 -49.63
N LYS A 8 -4.60 51.11 -48.66
CA LYS A 8 -4.13 49.80 -48.17
C LYS A 8 -5.18 49.26 -47.20
N ALA A 9 -6.05 48.36 -47.68
CA ALA A 9 -6.95 47.60 -46.83
C ALA A 9 -6.16 46.53 -46.05
N LEU A 10 -6.08 46.70 -44.73
CA LEU A 10 -5.49 45.72 -43.82
C LEU A 10 -6.58 44.69 -43.49
N VAL A 11 -6.54 43.52 -44.14
CA VAL A 11 -7.43 42.40 -43.82
C VAL A 11 -6.83 41.65 -42.63
N ALA A 12 -7.28 42.01 -41.43
CA ALA A 12 -7.00 41.24 -40.21
C ALA A 12 -7.84 39.96 -40.23
N GLY A 13 -7.26 38.87 -40.75
CA GLY A 13 -7.85 37.53 -40.68
C GLY A 13 -7.81 37.02 -39.25
N ALA A 14 -8.95 37.08 -38.56
CA ALA A 14 -9.14 36.41 -37.27
C ALA A 14 -9.17 34.89 -37.51
N VAL A 15 -8.04 34.22 -37.34
CA VAL A 15 -7.97 32.76 -37.24
C VAL A 15 -8.58 32.38 -35.88
N MET A 16 -9.88 32.09 -35.87
CA MET A 16 -10.51 31.41 -34.74
C MET A 16 -9.87 30.03 -34.60
N SER A 17 -8.87 29.95 -33.74
CA SER A 17 -8.27 28.70 -33.31
C SER A 17 -9.31 27.97 -32.48
N VAL A 18 -10.07 27.08 -33.11
CA VAL A 18 -10.91 26.12 -32.39
C VAL A 18 -9.95 25.18 -31.67
N THR A 19 -9.61 25.53 -30.42
CA THR A 19 -9.03 24.58 -29.49
C THR A 19 -10.10 23.52 -29.24
N ILE A 20 -10.04 22.44 -30.01
CA ILE A 20 -10.70 21.19 -29.67
C ILE A 20 -10.09 20.80 -28.33
N ALA A 21 -10.78 21.11 -27.23
CA ALA A 21 -10.43 20.60 -25.92
C ALA A 21 -10.46 19.08 -26.06
N GLN A 22 -9.28 18.46 -26.14
CA GLN A 22 -9.15 17.02 -26.07
C GLN A 22 -9.71 16.64 -24.70
N VAL A 23 -10.94 16.17 -24.67
CA VAL A 23 -11.54 15.58 -23.48
C VAL A 23 -10.65 14.39 -23.18
N ALA A 24 -9.85 14.48 -22.11
CA ALA A 24 -8.99 13.39 -21.70
C ALA A 24 -9.90 12.19 -21.39
N HIS A 25 -9.96 11.24 -22.30
CA HIS A 25 -10.70 10.01 -22.09
C HIS A 25 -10.06 9.28 -20.90
N ALA A 26 -10.88 8.93 -19.90
CA ALA A 26 -10.44 8.09 -18.79
C ALA A 26 -9.87 6.78 -19.36
N ALA A 27 -8.76 6.31 -18.80
CA ALA A 27 -8.15 5.07 -19.26
C ALA A 27 -9.09 3.89 -19.03
N ASP A 28 -9.12 2.93 -19.96
CA ASP A 28 -9.94 1.72 -19.82
C ASP A 28 -9.21 0.67 -18.97
N PHE A 29 -9.72 0.47 -17.75
CA PHE A 29 -9.20 -0.52 -16.81
C PHE A 29 -9.90 -1.89 -16.91
N ALA A 30 -10.91 -2.06 -17.77
CA ALA A 30 -11.79 -3.23 -17.72
C ALA A 30 -11.04 -4.57 -17.87
N ASN A 31 -10.07 -4.66 -18.77
CA ASN A 31 -9.28 -5.88 -18.95
C ASN A 31 -8.35 -6.15 -17.75
N ALA A 32 -7.66 -5.11 -17.27
CA ALA A 32 -6.77 -5.21 -16.12
C ALA A 32 -7.55 -5.64 -14.86
N ASP A 33 -8.71 -5.03 -14.60
CA ASP A 33 -9.57 -5.33 -13.45
C ASP A 33 -10.16 -6.75 -13.54
N ARG A 34 -10.54 -7.20 -14.74
CA ARG A 34 -10.99 -8.58 -14.97
C ARG A 34 -9.89 -9.59 -14.63
N LEU A 35 -8.65 -9.32 -15.04
CA LEU A 35 -7.49 -10.18 -14.71
C LEU A 35 -7.16 -10.12 -13.21
N PHE A 36 -7.22 -8.93 -12.61
CA PHE A 36 -7.02 -8.74 -11.18
C PHE A 36 -8.04 -9.53 -10.34
N ALA A 37 -9.31 -9.55 -10.76
CA ALA A 37 -10.35 -10.34 -10.11
C ALA A 37 -10.08 -11.85 -10.14
N GLN A 38 -9.26 -12.34 -11.09
CA GLN A 38 -8.89 -13.74 -11.25
C GLN A 38 -7.60 -14.12 -10.50
N ARG A 39 -7.02 -13.22 -9.68
CA ARG A 39 -5.69 -13.41 -9.07
C ARG A 39 -5.57 -14.57 -8.08
N GLU A 40 -6.68 -15.01 -7.46
CA GLU A 40 -6.66 -16.05 -6.43
C GLU A 40 -5.98 -17.32 -6.93
N ASN A 41 -4.83 -17.66 -6.36
CA ASN A 41 -3.99 -18.80 -6.75
C ASN A 41 -3.65 -18.88 -8.26
N ASN A 42 -3.67 -17.76 -8.98
CA ASN A 42 -3.47 -17.71 -10.43
C ASN A 42 -2.30 -16.78 -10.81
N LYS A 43 -1.08 -17.32 -10.80
CA LYS A 43 0.14 -16.56 -11.13
C LYS A 43 0.11 -15.96 -12.54
N ALA A 44 -0.54 -16.64 -13.50
CA ALA A 44 -0.66 -16.12 -14.87
C ALA A 44 -1.55 -14.87 -14.92
N ALA A 45 -2.70 -14.90 -14.25
CA ALA A 45 -3.58 -13.73 -14.16
C ALA A 45 -2.90 -12.56 -13.44
N ILE A 46 -2.13 -12.82 -12.37
CA ILE A 46 -1.33 -11.80 -11.67
C ILE A 46 -0.32 -11.13 -12.62
N ALA A 47 0.45 -11.93 -13.37
CA ALA A 47 1.45 -11.41 -14.30
C ALA A 47 0.80 -10.59 -15.43
N GLN A 48 -0.32 -11.07 -15.99
CA GLN A 48 -1.07 -10.36 -17.02
C GLN A 48 -1.67 -9.06 -16.48
N ALA A 49 -2.33 -9.09 -15.33
CA ALA A 49 -2.89 -7.89 -14.69
C ALA A 49 -1.79 -6.85 -14.41
N ARG A 50 -0.62 -7.28 -13.90
CA ARG A 50 0.54 -6.41 -13.69
C ARG A 50 0.99 -5.74 -14.99
N SER A 51 1.11 -6.49 -16.07
CA SER A 51 1.50 -5.95 -17.37
C SER A 51 0.52 -4.88 -17.85
N GLU A 52 -0.78 -5.14 -17.74
CA GLU A 52 -1.84 -4.20 -18.15
C GLU A 52 -1.85 -2.93 -17.29
N TYR A 53 -1.80 -3.05 -15.95
CA TYR A 53 -1.72 -1.87 -15.08
C TYR A 53 -0.43 -1.08 -15.28
N LEU A 54 0.70 -1.74 -15.56
CA LEU A 54 1.95 -1.03 -15.85
C LEU A 54 1.86 -0.26 -17.16
N GLN A 55 1.23 -0.82 -18.18
CA GLN A 55 0.93 -0.11 -19.43
C GLN A 55 0.06 1.12 -19.15
N LEU A 56 -1.06 0.94 -18.43
CA LEU A 56 -1.96 2.03 -18.05
C LEU A 56 -1.26 3.12 -17.25
N LEU A 57 -0.41 2.76 -16.27
CA LEU A 57 0.40 3.71 -15.50
C LEU A 57 1.35 4.52 -16.39
N ASN A 58 1.91 3.90 -17.42
CA ASN A 58 2.84 4.54 -18.36
C ASN A 58 2.15 5.46 -19.36
N SER A 59 0.93 5.11 -19.78
CA SER A 59 0.17 5.85 -20.78
C SER A 59 -0.85 6.85 -20.20
N ALA A 60 -1.17 6.77 -18.91
CA ALA A 60 -2.16 7.63 -18.27
C ALA A 60 -1.77 9.11 -18.35
N SER A 61 -2.66 9.92 -18.91
CA SER A 61 -2.49 11.37 -19.06
C SER A 61 -2.93 12.15 -17.83
N ASN A 62 -3.85 11.61 -17.02
CA ASN A 62 -4.33 12.24 -15.80
C ASN A 62 -3.79 11.55 -14.53
N THR A 63 -3.73 12.31 -13.44
CA THR A 63 -3.17 11.86 -12.16
C THR A 63 -3.98 10.74 -11.51
N ASN A 64 -5.31 10.77 -11.62
CA ASN A 64 -6.18 9.78 -10.97
C ASN A 64 -5.96 8.37 -11.53
N ASP A 65 -5.83 8.25 -12.85
CA ASP A 65 -5.55 6.97 -13.51
C ASP A 65 -4.15 6.45 -13.14
N LYS A 66 -3.15 7.33 -13.02
CA LYS A 66 -1.81 6.94 -12.52
C LYS A 66 -1.87 6.40 -11.10
N ILE A 67 -2.59 7.09 -10.22
CA ILE A 67 -2.78 6.64 -8.84
C ILE A 67 -3.46 5.27 -8.85
N ARG A 68 -4.62 5.13 -9.49
CA ARG A 68 -5.35 3.86 -9.56
C ARG A 68 -4.47 2.71 -10.09
N ALA A 69 -3.76 2.91 -11.19
CA ALA A 69 -2.90 1.88 -11.76
C ALA A 69 -1.78 1.47 -10.79
N ALA A 70 -1.13 2.43 -10.12
CA ALA A 70 -0.12 2.17 -9.11
C ALA A 70 -0.69 1.44 -7.87
N GLU A 71 -1.90 1.81 -7.42
CA GLU A 71 -2.55 1.11 -6.31
C GLU A 71 -2.81 -0.36 -6.64
N GLN A 72 -3.32 -0.67 -7.83
CA GLN A 72 -3.56 -2.05 -8.24
C GLN A 72 -2.27 -2.85 -8.41
N LEU A 73 -1.20 -2.23 -8.93
CA LEU A 73 0.15 -2.83 -8.94
C LEU A 73 0.64 -3.14 -7.52
N GLY A 74 0.39 -2.24 -6.57
CA GLY A 74 0.73 -2.41 -5.16
C GLY A 74 -0.01 -3.56 -4.49
N ARG A 75 -1.32 -3.67 -4.74
CA ARG A 75 -2.14 -4.80 -4.27
C ARG A 75 -1.64 -6.12 -4.84
N LEU A 76 -1.32 -6.18 -6.14
CA LEU A 76 -0.75 -7.37 -6.77
C LEU A 76 0.62 -7.73 -6.18
N ALA A 77 1.48 -6.74 -5.90
CA ALA A 77 2.78 -6.98 -5.27
C ALA A 77 2.63 -7.53 -3.84
N LEU A 78 1.70 -6.98 -3.05
CA LEU A 78 1.39 -7.49 -1.71
C LEU A 78 0.83 -8.91 -1.77
N TYR A 79 -0.15 -9.16 -2.64
CA TYR A 79 -0.75 -10.48 -2.79
C TYR A 79 0.28 -11.52 -3.27
N GLU A 80 1.05 -11.24 -4.31
CA GLU A 80 2.04 -12.20 -4.79
C GLU A 80 3.20 -12.38 -3.80
N GLY A 81 3.76 -11.28 -3.30
CA GLY A 81 4.96 -11.28 -2.48
C GLY A 81 4.75 -11.70 -1.04
N GLU A 82 3.72 -11.18 -0.37
CA GLU A 82 3.43 -11.51 1.03
C GLU A 82 2.53 -12.73 1.18
N MET A 83 1.49 -12.85 0.34
CA MET A 83 0.44 -13.85 0.54
C MET A 83 0.69 -15.17 -0.18
N LEU A 84 1.23 -15.15 -1.41
CA LEU A 84 1.47 -16.37 -2.20
C LEU A 84 2.91 -16.90 -2.13
N THR A 85 3.89 -16.03 -1.91
CA THR A 85 5.31 -16.41 -1.94
C THR A 85 5.81 -16.76 -0.53
N PRO A 86 6.23 -18.01 -0.27
CA PRO A 86 6.73 -18.42 1.04
C PRO A 86 7.90 -17.56 1.51
N LYS A 87 8.00 -17.31 2.82
CA LYS A 87 9.12 -16.55 3.41
C LYS A 87 10.49 -17.19 3.15
N SER A 88 10.54 -18.51 2.91
CA SER A 88 11.77 -19.21 2.53
C SER A 88 12.27 -18.85 1.13
N ASP A 89 11.41 -18.36 0.23
CA ASP A 89 11.80 -17.87 -1.09
C ASP A 89 12.06 -16.35 -1.06
N GLY A 90 13.11 -15.98 -0.32
CA GLY A 90 13.52 -14.58 -0.19
C GLY A 90 13.89 -13.93 -1.52
N ALA A 91 14.43 -14.69 -2.48
CA ALA A 91 14.82 -14.16 -3.78
C ALA A 91 13.61 -13.69 -4.60
N THR A 92 12.56 -14.52 -4.71
CA THR A 92 11.33 -14.14 -5.40
C THR A 92 10.62 -12.98 -4.71
N ARG A 93 10.48 -13.03 -3.37
CA ARG A 93 9.88 -11.91 -2.60
C ARG A 93 10.62 -10.61 -2.85
N ARG A 94 11.95 -10.65 -2.75
CA ARG A 94 12.80 -9.48 -2.98
C ARG A 94 12.61 -8.91 -4.39
N ALA A 95 12.55 -9.76 -5.42
CA ALA A 95 12.33 -9.32 -6.80
C ALA A 95 10.98 -8.61 -6.98
N ILE A 96 9.90 -9.18 -6.45
CA ILE A 96 8.54 -8.60 -6.51
C ILE A 96 8.53 -7.19 -5.89
N PHE A 97 9.11 -7.03 -4.70
CA PHE A 97 9.12 -5.74 -4.03
C PHE A 97 10.14 -4.77 -4.63
N ALA A 98 11.24 -5.26 -5.22
CA ALA A 98 12.17 -4.43 -5.97
C ALA A 98 11.49 -3.77 -7.19
N ASP A 99 10.64 -4.50 -7.92
CA ASP A 99 9.84 -3.93 -9.02
C ASP A 99 8.89 -2.82 -8.54
N CYS A 100 8.44 -2.89 -7.29
CA CYS A 100 7.63 -1.85 -6.68
C CYS A 100 8.41 -0.59 -6.32
N TRP A 101 9.48 -0.69 -5.53
CA TRP A 101 10.18 0.48 -4.99
C TRP A 101 11.46 0.82 -5.76
N CYS A 102 12.36 -0.15 -5.94
CA CYS A 102 13.65 0.04 -6.58
C CYS A 102 14.24 -1.26 -7.14
N ARG A 103 14.41 -1.31 -8.46
CA ARG A 103 14.91 -2.49 -9.19
C ARG A 103 16.42 -2.64 -9.10
N SER A 104 17.14 -1.53 -8.96
CA SER A 104 18.59 -1.52 -8.80
C SER A 104 19.00 -0.53 -7.72
N THR A 105 19.67 -1.02 -6.68
CA THR A 105 20.18 -0.21 -5.58
C THR A 105 21.70 -0.05 -5.63
N SER A 106 22.21 1.05 -5.08
CA SER A 106 23.64 1.22 -4.80
C SER A 106 23.85 1.34 -3.29
N LEU A 107 24.55 0.36 -2.70
CA LEU A 107 24.86 0.36 -1.27
C LEU A 107 25.77 1.51 -0.86
N PHE A 108 26.70 1.89 -1.74
CA PHE A 108 27.69 2.93 -1.45
C PHE A 108 27.06 4.32 -1.41
N SER A 109 26.25 4.66 -2.43
CA SER A 109 25.56 5.95 -2.49
C SER A 109 24.22 5.96 -1.75
N ARG A 110 23.74 4.79 -1.30
CA ARG A 110 22.42 4.60 -0.67
C ARG A 110 21.28 5.14 -1.54
N THR A 111 21.43 4.98 -2.86
CA THR A 111 20.48 5.47 -3.86
C THR A 111 19.72 4.34 -4.52
N CYS A 112 18.51 4.65 -4.93
CA CYS A 112 17.83 3.87 -5.95
C CYS A 112 18.28 4.35 -7.34
N ASN A 113 18.91 3.46 -8.11
CA ASN A 113 19.38 3.76 -9.46
C ASN A 113 18.26 3.54 -10.49
N GLU A 114 17.38 2.57 -10.24
CA GLU A 114 16.24 2.27 -11.11
C GLU A 114 14.94 2.27 -10.30
N PRO A 115 14.26 3.41 -10.21
CA PRO A 115 12.97 3.52 -9.52
C PRO A 115 11.97 2.47 -10.00
N GLY A 116 11.28 1.85 -9.04
CA GLY A 116 10.13 0.98 -9.30
C GLY A 116 8.89 1.78 -9.69
N TRP A 117 7.78 1.09 -9.92
CA TRP A 117 6.56 1.75 -10.39
C TRP A 117 5.95 2.73 -9.37
N VAL A 118 6.19 2.55 -8.06
CA VAL A 118 5.59 3.42 -7.02
C VAL A 118 6.09 4.86 -7.12
N GLU A 119 7.32 5.07 -7.62
CA GLU A 119 7.89 6.41 -7.77
C GLU A 119 7.22 7.22 -8.89
N LYS A 120 6.43 6.57 -9.77
CA LYS A 120 5.61 7.25 -10.80
C LYS A 120 4.42 8.01 -10.22
N ILE A 121 4.07 7.72 -8.97
CA ILE A 121 3.06 8.47 -8.20
C ILE A 121 3.68 9.24 -7.02
N SER A 122 5.00 9.44 -7.04
CA SER A 122 5.69 10.28 -6.05
C SER A 122 5.21 11.73 -6.10
N PRO A 123 5.31 12.50 -5.00
CA PRO A 123 4.96 13.92 -5.00
C PRO A 123 5.67 14.72 -6.10
N ALA A 124 6.92 14.37 -6.39
CA ALA A 124 7.67 14.99 -7.50
C ALA A 124 7.09 14.63 -8.88
N ALA A 125 6.57 13.42 -9.06
CA ALA A 125 6.03 12.95 -10.34
C ALA A 125 4.61 13.47 -10.64
N ILE A 126 3.76 13.64 -9.62
CA ILE A 126 2.35 14.01 -9.80
C ILE A 126 2.00 15.40 -9.25
N GLY A 127 2.96 16.11 -8.65
CA GLY A 127 2.79 17.48 -8.14
C GLY A 127 2.00 17.59 -6.83
N GLN A 128 1.68 16.47 -6.16
CA GLN A 128 0.91 16.47 -4.93
C GLN A 128 1.29 15.31 -4.01
N ARG A 129 1.13 15.52 -2.71
CA ARG A 129 1.33 14.50 -1.68
C ARG A 129 0.04 13.69 -1.51
N ILE A 130 0.11 12.37 -1.70
CA ILE A 130 -1.03 11.47 -1.56
C ILE A 130 -0.71 10.31 -0.59
N PRO A 131 -1.64 9.89 0.28
CA PRO A 131 -1.41 8.77 1.20
C PRO A 131 -1.00 7.47 0.51
N ALA A 132 -1.59 7.16 -0.66
CA ALA A 132 -1.33 5.93 -1.42
C ALA A 132 0.17 5.75 -1.73
N TYR A 133 0.87 6.82 -2.13
CA TYR A 133 2.30 6.75 -2.40
C TYR A 133 3.09 6.32 -1.17
N TYR A 134 2.86 6.96 -0.02
CA TYR A 134 3.62 6.66 1.19
C TYR A 134 3.28 5.28 1.76
N TYR A 135 2.01 4.86 1.65
CA TYR A 135 1.59 3.50 1.98
C TYR A 135 2.36 2.46 1.15
N TYR A 136 2.22 2.49 -0.18
CA TYR A 136 2.85 1.50 -1.04
C TYR A 136 4.38 1.59 -1.00
N ARG A 137 4.96 2.78 -0.92
CA ARG A 137 6.40 2.96 -0.81
C ARG A 137 6.94 2.34 0.49
N GLY A 138 6.32 2.65 1.63
CA GLY A 138 6.72 2.09 2.91
C GLY A 138 6.56 0.57 2.95
N MET A 139 5.43 0.07 2.44
CA MET A 139 5.15 -1.37 2.30
C MET A 139 6.22 -2.07 1.45
N CYS A 140 6.51 -1.55 0.25
CA CYS A 140 7.47 -2.19 -0.65
C CYS A 140 8.91 -2.15 -0.15
N ILE A 141 9.35 -1.04 0.46
CA ILE A 141 10.68 -0.99 1.09
C ILE A 141 10.74 -1.95 2.28
N GLY A 142 9.68 -2.00 3.09
CA GLY A 142 9.58 -2.88 4.25
C GLY A 142 9.73 -4.35 3.88
N TYR A 143 8.88 -4.85 2.97
CA TYR A 143 8.94 -6.25 2.55
C TYR A 143 10.17 -6.60 1.70
N TRP A 144 10.69 -5.65 0.90
CA TRP A 144 12.00 -5.82 0.26
C TRP A 144 13.10 -5.98 1.32
N GLY A 145 13.06 -5.17 2.38
CA GLY A 145 14.01 -5.21 3.49
C GLY A 145 13.97 -6.53 4.26
N GLU A 146 12.78 -7.08 4.51
CA GLU A 146 12.62 -8.40 5.15
C GLU A 146 13.31 -9.53 4.36
N ALA A 147 13.33 -9.42 3.03
CA ALA A 147 13.97 -10.39 2.14
C ALA A 147 15.42 -10.03 1.78
N SER A 148 15.97 -8.94 2.34
CA SER A 148 17.31 -8.44 2.07
C SER A 148 18.28 -8.74 3.21
N ASN A 149 19.59 -8.58 2.96
CA ASN A 149 20.60 -8.77 4.00
C ASN A 149 20.71 -7.53 4.93
N VAL A 150 21.41 -7.68 6.06
CA VAL A 150 21.54 -6.63 7.09
C VAL A 150 22.17 -5.34 6.54
N LEU A 151 23.12 -5.42 5.61
CA LEU A 151 23.75 -4.22 5.03
C LEU A 151 22.78 -3.44 4.15
N GLU A 152 21.97 -4.14 3.36
CA GLU A 152 20.90 -3.57 2.55
C GLU A 152 19.82 -2.92 3.42
N GLN A 153 19.38 -3.62 4.47
CA GLN A 153 18.43 -3.09 5.46
C GLN A 153 18.96 -1.80 6.09
N ALA A 154 20.23 -1.77 6.50
CA ALA A 154 20.85 -0.59 7.08
C ALA A 154 20.94 0.56 6.07
N ALA A 155 21.36 0.28 4.83
CA ALA A 155 21.56 1.28 3.79
C ALA A 155 20.25 2.00 3.41
N PHE A 156 19.13 1.28 3.41
CA PHE A 156 17.83 1.80 2.96
C PHE A 156 16.82 2.08 4.07
N SER A 157 17.20 1.90 5.34
CA SER A 157 16.40 2.29 6.50
C SER A 157 15.96 3.76 6.48
N GLY A 158 16.80 4.65 5.95
CA GLY A 158 16.45 6.07 5.76
C GLY A 158 15.26 6.25 4.83
N ALA A 159 15.23 5.54 3.69
CA ALA A 159 14.12 5.63 2.74
C ALA A 159 12.81 5.08 3.34
N LEU A 160 12.88 4.01 4.14
CA LEU A 160 11.73 3.48 4.87
C LEU A 160 11.22 4.50 5.89
N ARG A 161 12.13 5.10 6.67
CA ARG A 161 11.78 6.14 7.64
C ARG A 161 11.09 7.32 6.98
N ASP A 162 11.62 7.78 5.84
CA ASP A 162 11.08 8.93 5.12
C ASP A 162 9.69 8.62 4.54
N ALA A 163 9.48 7.40 4.05
CA ALA A 163 8.16 6.93 3.62
C ALA A 163 7.15 6.89 4.78
N VAL A 164 7.53 6.33 5.94
CA VAL A 164 6.68 6.26 7.12
C VAL A 164 6.35 7.66 7.66
N ASN A 165 7.36 8.49 7.90
CA ASN A 165 7.17 9.82 8.46
C ASN A 165 6.39 10.73 7.51
N GLY A 166 6.72 10.71 6.21
CA GLY A 166 6.00 11.49 5.21
C GLY A 166 4.53 11.05 5.07
N GLY A 167 4.26 9.75 5.23
CA GLY A 167 2.91 9.23 5.28
C GLY A 167 2.14 9.71 6.52
N ILE A 168 2.72 9.57 7.72
CA ILE A 168 2.09 10.02 8.97
C ILE A 168 1.79 11.51 8.95
N GLU A 169 2.71 12.31 8.40
CA GLU A 169 2.52 13.75 8.27
C GLU A 169 1.30 14.08 7.42
N ILE A 170 1.12 13.41 6.28
CA ILE A 170 -0.06 13.61 5.40
C ILE A 170 -1.32 13.09 6.07
N ALA A 171 -1.22 11.92 6.71
CA ALA A 171 -2.33 11.36 7.46
C ALA A 171 -2.82 12.41 8.46
N ASN A 172 -1.94 12.97 9.29
CA ASN A 172 -2.25 14.01 10.28
C ASN A 172 -2.69 15.38 9.72
N GLN A 173 -2.51 15.65 8.42
CA GLN A 173 -2.93 16.90 7.76
C GLN A 173 -4.31 16.80 7.12
N SER A 174 -4.78 15.60 6.81
CA SER A 174 -6.12 15.43 6.24
C SER A 174 -7.17 15.69 7.33
N ALA A 175 -8.20 16.50 7.08
CA ALA A 175 -9.34 16.63 8.03
C ALA A 175 -9.96 15.27 8.38
N ASP A 176 -9.77 14.34 7.45
CA ASP A 176 -10.17 12.94 7.42
C ASP A 176 -9.10 11.97 7.98
N ASN A 177 -8.04 12.53 8.57
CA ASN A 177 -6.81 12.08 9.24
C ASN A 177 -6.18 10.69 9.00
N SER A 178 -6.74 9.84 8.15
CA SER A 178 -6.41 8.40 8.02
C SER A 178 -7.20 7.69 6.89
N ALA A 179 -7.92 8.43 6.05
CA ALA A 179 -8.89 7.90 5.08
C ALA A 179 -8.40 6.70 4.26
N TYR A 180 -7.15 6.75 3.80
CA TYR A 180 -6.67 5.78 2.82
C TYR A 180 -6.64 4.35 3.38
N GLU A 181 -7.53 3.52 2.85
CA GLU A 181 -7.73 2.12 3.20
C GLU A 181 -7.85 1.91 4.72
N GLY A 182 -8.63 2.77 5.38
CA GLY A 182 -8.88 2.65 6.81
C GLY A 182 -7.58 2.70 7.62
N GLY A 183 -6.77 3.74 7.39
CA GLY A 183 -5.55 3.99 8.16
C GLY A 183 -4.33 3.18 7.72
N ALA A 184 -4.23 2.80 6.44
CA ALA A 184 -3.15 1.95 5.94
C ALA A 184 -1.74 2.50 6.16
N VAL A 185 -1.57 3.82 6.12
CA VAL A 185 -0.29 4.47 6.47
C VAL A 185 0.08 4.23 7.94
N HIS A 186 -0.89 4.33 8.85
CA HIS A 186 -0.67 4.04 10.27
C HIS A 186 -0.38 2.55 10.49
N ARG A 187 -1.02 1.65 9.73
CA ARG A 187 -0.71 0.21 9.73
C ARG A 187 0.75 -0.07 9.35
N VAL A 188 1.25 0.55 8.28
CA VAL A 188 2.66 0.43 7.88
C VAL A 188 3.59 0.97 8.97
N ALA A 189 3.29 2.15 9.51
CA ALA A 189 4.07 2.73 10.60
C ALA A 189 4.12 1.80 11.82
N ALA A 190 2.98 1.22 12.21
CA ALA A 190 2.91 0.27 13.31
C ALA A 190 3.80 -0.96 13.07
N ASN A 191 3.71 -1.58 11.89
CA ASN A 191 4.53 -2.75 11.55
C ASN A 191 6.04 -2.45 11.57
N VAL A 192 6.44 -1.29 11.05
CA VAL A 192 7.85 -0.86 11.08
C VAL A 192 8.31 -0.65 12.53
N TRP A 193 7.53 0.08 13.32
CA TRP A 193 7.88 0.42 14.70
C TRP A 193 7.78 -0.75 15.68
N SER A 194 7.02 -1.79 15.36
CA SER A 194 6.95 -3.03 16.15
C SER A 194 8.03 -4.04 15.78
N ASN A 195 8.81 -3.84 14.71
CA ASN A 195 9.78 -4.83 14.25
C ASN A 195 11.11 -4.72 15.02
N PRO A 196 11.51 -5.73 15.83
CA PRO A 196 12.76 -5.66 16.59
C PRO A 196 14.01 -5.50 15.73
N LEU A 197 13.99 -5.99 14.47
CA LEU A 197 15.10 -5.81 13.54
C LEU A 197 15.32 -4.34 13.16
N ALA A 198 14.26 -3.52 13.22
CA ALA A 198 14.32 -2.08 12.97
C ALA A 198 15.01 -1.31 14.11
N ARG A 199 15.33 -1.95 15.24
CA ARG A 199 15.99 -1.33 16.39
C ARG A 199 17.37 -0.79 16.04
N ALA A 200 18.15 -1.55 15.25
CA ALA A 200 19.50 -1.16 14.84
C ALA A 200 19.53 0.15 14.03
N VAL A 201 18.41 0.54 13.43
CA VAL A 201 18.28 1.72 12.57
C VAL A 201 17.40 2.81 13.21
N GLY A 202 17.12 2.70 14.52
CA GLY A 202 16.35 3.70 15.26
C GLY A 202 14.86 3.78 14.86
N LEU A 203 14.34 2.71 14.26
CA LEU A 203 12.96 2.60 13.81
C LEU A 203 12.14 1.62 14.68
N TYR A 204 12.63 1.23 15.86
CA TYR A 204 11.87 0.42 16.81
C TYR A 204 11.32 1.30 17.92
N ASP A 205 10.00 1.34 18.07
CA ASP A 205 9.30 2.02 19.16
C ASP A 205 7.93 1.35 19.34
N ILE A 206 7.88 0.34 20.19
CA ILE A 206 6.69 -0.51 20.33
C ILE A 206 5.48 0.26 20.89
N LYS A 207 5.71 1.28 21.72
CA LYS A 207 4.63 2.14 22.25
C LYS A 207 4.05 3.03 21.17
N LYS A 208 4.90 3.63 20.32
CA LYS A 208 4.42 4.34 19.13
C LYS A 208 3.70 3.39 18.17
N ALA A 209 4.18 2.16 18.00
CA ALA A 209 3.52 1.17 17.16
C ALA A 209 2.07 0.90 17.63
N LEU A 210 1.86 0.74 18.94
CA LEU A 210 0.52 0.60 19.52
C LEU A 210 -0.38 1.81 19.21
N VAL A 211 0.13 3.03 19.40
CA VAL A 211 -0.62 4.25 19.08
C VAL A 211 -1.00 4.30 17.59
N GLN A 212 -0.09 3.93 16.69
CA GLN A 212 -0.42 3.94 15.26
C GLN A 212 -1.44 2.86 14.90
N ILE A 213 -1.32 1.65 15.43
CA ILE A 213 -2.28 0.61 15.05
C ILE A 213 -3.68 0.87 15.61
N ASP A 214 -3.78 1.49 16.79
CA ASP A 214 -5.07 1.97 17.31
C ASP A 214 -5.67 3.08 16.43
N ARG A 215 -4.84 3.99 15.91
CA ARG A 215 -5.27 4.99 14.92
C ARG A 215 -5.72 4.35 13.61
N ALA A 216 -5.05 3.29 13.16
CA ALA A 216 -5.43 2.57 11.96
C ALA A 216 -6.82 1.95 12.13
N LEU A 217 -7.09 1.28 13.25
CA LEU A 217 -8.40 0.70 13.55
C LEU A 217 -9.50 1.74 13.71
N ALA A 218 -9.19 2.89 14.33
CA ALA A 218 -10.14 3.99 14.53
C ALA A 218 -10.33 4.88 13.29
N ALA A 219 -9.61 4.62 12.19
CA ALA A 219 -9.70 5.43 10.98
C ALA A 219 -11.13 5.39 10.41
N PRO A 220 -11.75 6.54 10.12
CA PRO A 220 -13.11 6.57 9.59
C PRO A 220 -13.16 6.07 8.14
N ALA A 221 -14.37 5.65 7.75
CA ALA A 221 -14.72 5.45 6.36
C ALA A 221 -14.75 6.81 5.65
N ASN A 222 -13.98 6.99 4.57
CA ASN A 222 -14.00 8.23 3.79
C ASN A 222 -14.27 7.96 2.32
N GLY A 223 -15.25 8.67 1.77
CA GLY A 223 -15.75 8.47 0.42
C GLY A 223 -16.40 7.08 0.27
N SER A 224 -15.76 6.19 -0.45
CA SER A 224 -16.24 4.83 -0.74
C SER A 224 -15.45 3.73 -0.01
N GLN A 225 -14.61 4.11 0.95
CA GLN A 225 -13.71 3.19 1.66
C GLN A 225 -14.30 2.80 3.01
N ASP A 226 -14.18 1.52 3.36
CA ASP A 226 -14.58 0.99 4.66
C ASP A 226 -13.82 1.68 5.82
N PRO A 227 -14.35 1.70 7.05
CA PRO A 227 -13.58 2.15 8.21
C PRO A 227 -12.43 1.18 8.50
N GLY A 228 -11.43 1.64 9.25
CA GLY A 228 -10.23 0.87 9.61
C GLY A 228 -10.50 -0.46 10.28
N SER A 229 -11.58 -0.56 11.05
CA SER A 229 -12.03 -1.79 11.70
C SER A 229 -12.53 -2.87 10.73
N LEU A 230 -12.77 -2.56 9.45
CA LEU A 230 -13.13 -3.57 8.45
C LEU A 230 -11.92 -4.05 7.63
N TYR A 231 -10.73 -3.49 7.88
CA TYR A 231 -9.48 -3.99 7.29
C TYR A 231 -8.80 -4.93 8.28
N PHE A 232 -9.01 -6.24 8.12
CA PHE A 232 -8.45 -7.27 9.01
C PHE A 232 -6.91 -7.30 9.06
N ASP A 233 -6.23 -6.71 8.07
CA ASP A 233 -4.79 -6.43 8.17
C ASP A 233 -4.44 -5.52 9.36
N ASN A 234 -5.30 -4.55 9.71
CA ASN A 234 -5.12 -3.73 10.91
C ASN A 234 -5.21 -4.57 12.18
N HIS A 235 -6.17 -5.51 12.22
CA HIS A 235 -6.36 -6.40 13.37
C HIS A 235 -5.15 -7.31 13.55
N ARG A 236 -4.69 -7.94 12.46
CA ARG A 236 -3.50 -8.78 12.49
C ARG A 236 -2.27 -7.99 12.93
N SER A 237 -2.05 -6.80 12.38
CA SER A 237 -0.97 -5.91 12.81
C SER A 237 -1.07 -5.57 14.31
N LYS A 238 -2.26 -5.38 14.87
CA LYS A 238 -2.44 -5.13 16.31
C LYS A 238 -2.05 -6.35 17.14
N ILE A 239 -2.40 -7.56 16.70
CA ILE A 239 -1.96 -8.81 17.34
C ILE A 239 -0.42 -8.91 17.34
N ILE A 240 0.23 -8.59 16.22
CA ILE A 240 1.70 -8.57 16.11
C ILE A 240 2.31 -7.56 17.10
N VAL A 241 1.78 -6.34 17.15
CA VAL A 241 2.23 -5.32 18.11
C VAL A 241 2.06 -5.81 19.55
N MET A 242 0.90 -6.38 19.92
CA MET A 242 0.66 -6.89 21.27
C MET A 242 1.55 -8.10 21.62
N LYS A 243 1.86 -8.97 20.66
CA LYS A 243 2.84 -10.06 20.84
C LYS A 243 4.23 -9.51 21.16
N GLN A 244 4.65 -8.46 20.47
CA GLN A 244 5.94 -7.84 20.73
C GLN A 244 5.94 -7.07 22.06
N LEU A 245 4.85 -6.36 22.40
CA LEU A 245 4.68 -5.75 23.72
C LEU A 245 4.76 -6.77 24.84
N ASN A 246 4.20 -7.97 24.69
CA ASN A 246 4.34 -9.02 25.68
C ASN A 246 5.79 -9.49 25.87
N SER A 247 6.60 -9.43 24.81
CA SER A 247 8.01 -9.81 24.88
C SER A 247 8.85 -8.75 25.58
N ASP A 248 8.51 -7.47 25.38
CA ASP A 248 9.22 -6.33 25.95
C ASP A 248 8.73 -5.95 27.37
N GLU A 249 7.42 -6.12 27.65
CA GLU A 249 6.71 -5.69 28.87
C GLU A 249 5.73 -6.77 29.36
N PRO A 250 6.20 -7.98 29.77
CA PRO A 250 5.34 -9.12 30.08
C PRO A 250 4.37 -8.92 31.26
N SER A 251 4.62 -7.95 32.15
CA SER A 251 3.81 -7.70 33.36
C SER A 251 2.44 -7.09 33.09
N GLU A 252 2.19 -6.57 31.89
CA GLU A 252 0.97 -5.81 31.54
C GLU A 252 -0.19 -6.68 31.02
N GLY A 253 -0.04 -8.01 31.06
CA GLY A 253 -1.04 -8.96 30.57
C GLY A 253 -1.25 -8.90 29.05
N TRP A 254 -0.26 -8.41 28.29
CA TRP A 254 -0.34 -8.25 26.84
C TRP A 254 -0.65 -9.55 26.10
N LYS A 255 -0.13 -10.70 26.57
CA LYS A 255 -0.47 -12.01 25.99
C LYS A 255 -1.96 -12.30 26.07
N ALA A 256 -2.60 -12.07 27.21
CA ALA A 256 -4.04 -12.31 27.38
C ALA A 256 -4.84 -11.38 26.46
N LYS A 257 -4.53 -10.08 26.47
CA LYS A 257 -5.14 -9.08 25.56
C LYS A 257 -4.99 -9.46 24.08
N ALA A 258 -3.83 -9.99 23.69
CA ALA A 258 -3.58 -10.45 22.33
C ALA A 258 -4.43 -11.67 21.96
N ILE A 259 -4.61 -12.61 22.88
CA ILE A 259 -5.45 -13.80 22.69
C ILE A 259 -6.91 -13.40 22.55
N ASP A 260 -7.43 -12.57 23.45
CA ASP A 260 -8.82 -12.12 23.43
C ASP A 260 -9.14 -11.39 22.12
N PHE A 261 -8.31 -10.41 21.76
CA PHE A 261 -8.49 -9.65 20.51
C PHE A 261 -8.37 -10.52 19.25
N ALA A 262 -7.46 -11.51 19.26
CA ALA A 262 -7.34 -12.46 18.15
C ALA A 262 -8.58 -13.35 18.05
N ASN A 263 -9.14 -13.82 19.17
CA ASN A 263 -10.34 -14.64 19.20
C ASN A 263 -11.56 -13.88 18.69
N GLU A 264 -11.81 -12.68 19.21
CA GLU A 264 -12.91 -11.81 18.78
C GLU A 264 -12.84 -11.52 17.29
N THR A 265 -11.64 -11.22 16.78
CA THR A 265 -11.45 -10.96 15.36
C THR A 265 -11.67 -12.22 14.52
N LEU A 266 -11.18 -13.39 14.95
CA LEU A 266 -11.40 -14.65 14.22
C LEU A 266 -12.88 -15.04 14.18
N LEU A 267 -13.64 -14.78 15.25
CA LEU A 267 -15.10 -14.96 15.27
C LEU A 267 -15.79 -14.02 14.27
N ASP A 268 -15.50 -12.71 14.29
CA ASP A 268 -16.04 -11.75 13.30
C ASP A 268 -15.67 -12.15 11.86
N MET A 269 -14.44 -12.61 11.64
CA MET A 269 -14.04 -13.09 10.32
C MET A 269 -14.83 -14.33 9.87
N ASN A 270 -15.04 -15.29 10.78
CA ASN A 270 -15.81 -16.50 10.51
C ASN A 270 -17.27 -16.18 10.20
N ASP A 271 -17.90 -15.33 11.00
CA ASP A 271 -19.28 -14.90 10.81
C ASP A 271 -19.48 -14.24 9.44
N ARG A 272 -18.54 -13.40 9.00
CA ARG A 272 -18.58 -12.77 7.68
C ARG A 272 -18.41 -13.75 6.52
N ILE A 273 -17.61 -14.79 6.70
CA ILE A 273 -17.49 -15.88 5.72
C ILE A 273 -18.83 -16.63 5.63
N GLU A 274 -19.41 -17.01 6.78
CA GLU A 274 -20.66 -17.77 6.83
C GLU A 274 -21.86 -16.98 6.27
N GLN A 275 -21.85 -15.66 6.43
CA GLN A 275 -22.91 -14.77 5.97
C GLN A 275 -22.68 -14.21 4.55
N ASP A 276 -21.61 -14.63 3.84
CA ASP A 276 -21.22 -14.11 2.52
C ASP A 276 -21.12 -12.57 2.48
N GLN A 277 -20.59 -11.98 3.56
CA GLN A 277 -20.49 -10.52 3.74
C GLN A 277 -19.15 -9.93 3.27
N ILE A 278 -18.29 -10.76 2.68
CA ILE A 278 -16.99 -10.33 2.18
C ILE A 278 -17.15 -9.87 0.73
N PRO A 279 -16.79 -8.63 0.38
CA PRO A 279 -16.82 -8.22 -1.03
C PRO A 279 -16.02 -9.19 -1.89
N ALA A 280 -16.59 -9.68 -2.99
CA ALA A 280 -15.95 -10.68 -3.86
C ALA A 280 -14.52 -10.30 -4.28
N SER A 281 -14.29 -9.00 -4.48
CA SER A 281 -12.97 -8.46 -4.83
C SER A 281 -11.93 -8.52 -3.69
N ARG A 282 -12.30 -8.92 -2.47
CA ARG A 282 -11.43 -9.02 -1.29
C ARG A 282 -11.37 -10.41 -0.67
N VAL A 283 -12.21 -11.34 -1.13
CA VAL A 283 -12.22 -12.73 -0.66
C VAL A 283 -10.81 -13.36 -0.69
N PRO A 284 -9.98 -13.18 -1.74
CA PRO A 284 -8.66 -13.78 -1.78
C PRO A 284 -7.73 -13.31 -0.64
N GLU A 285 -7.66 -12.00 -0.38
CA GLU A 285 -6.86 -11.45 0.71
C GLU A 285 -7.43 -11.85 2.07
N PHE A 286 -8.76 -11.82 2.21
CA PHE A 286 -9.45 -12.15 3.44
C PHE A 286 -9.12 -13.57 3.92
N LYS A 287 -9.19 -14.56 3.03
CA LYS A 287 -8.87 -15.96 3.36
C LYS A 287 -7.43 -16.10 3.87
N VAL A 288 -6.48 -15.47 3.19
CA VAL A 288 -5.06 -15.53 3.61
C VAL A 288 -4.86 -14.86 4.96
N ILE A 289 -5.49 -13.70 5.20
CA ILE A 289 -5.43 -13.02 6.50
C ILE A 289 -6.04 -13.90 7.59
N PHE A 290 -7.15 -14.57 7.31
CA PHE A 290 -7.81 -15.47 8.26
C PHE A 290 -6.89 -16.63 8.67
N ASP A 291 -6.22 -17.26 7.70
CA ASP A 291 -5.26 -18.33 7.96
C ASP A 291 -4.03 -17.84 8.74
N HIS A 292 -3.49 -16.66 8.37
CA HIS A 292 -2.41 -16.03 9.14
C HIS A 292 -2.81 -15.72 10.57
N MET A 293 -4.05 -15.25 10.79
CA MET A 293 -4.57 -14.97 12.12
C MET A 293 -4.72 -16.25 12.97
N LYS A 294 -5.13 -17.37 12.37
CA LYS A 294 -5.15 -18.68 13.06
C LYS A 294 -3.74 -19.12 13.47
N ILE A 295 -2.75 -18.91 12.60
CA ILE A 295 -1.33 -19.17 12.93
C ILE A 295 -0.87 -18.28 14.08
N ASP A 296 -1.21 -16.98 14.05
CA ASP A 296 -0.87 -16.03 15.10
C ASP A 296 -1.53 -16.40 16.44
N TYR A 297 -2.80 -16.84 16.42
CA TYR A 297 -3.53 -17.37 17.59
C TYR A 297 -2.85 -18.62 18.15
N ARG A 298 -2.52 -19.60 17.30
CA ARG A 298 -1.79 -20.80 17.72
C ARG A 298 -0.44 -20.48 18.34
N ALA A 299 0.29 -19.52 17.79
CA ALA A 299 1.56 -19.07 18.37
C ALA A 299 1.38 -18.44 19.77
N LEU A 300 0.22 -17.82 20.04
CA LEU A 300 -0.11 -17.26 21.35
C LEU A 300 -0.56 -18.31 22.37
N THR A 301 -1.40 -19.27 21.95
CA THR A 301 -2.10 -20.18 22.87
C THR A 301 -1.52 -21.59 22.93
N GLY A 302 -0.73 -21.99 21.93
CA GLY A 302 -0.30 -23.37 21.71
C GLY A 302 -1.40 -24.28 21.14
N ARG A 303 -2.56 -23.74 20.78
CA ARG A 303 -3.75 -24.49 20.30
C ARG A 303 -4.25 -23.94 18.98
N ASP A 304 -4.75 -24.82 18.11
CA ASP A 304 -5.45 -24.38 16.90
C ASP A 304 -6.78 -23.69 17.29
N TRP A 305 -7.14 -22.62 16.57
CA TRP A 305 -8.40 -21.92 16.80
C TRP A 305 -9.59 -22.75 16.32
N GLN A 306 -10.70 -22.69 17.07
CA GLN A 306 -11.99 -23.27 16.74
C GLN A 306 -13.08 -22.23 17.04
N PRO A 307 -14.12 -22.11 16.20
CA PRO A 307 -15.31 -21.35 16.55
C PRO A 307 -16.05 -22.12 17.66
N GLU A 308 -16.14 -21.53 18.85
CA GLU A 308 -16.90 -22.07 20.00
C GLU A 308 -18.30 -21.46 20.07
#